data_AF-A0A382TLY0-F1
#
_entry.id   AF-A0A382TLY0-F1
#
_cell.length_a   1.000
_cell.length_b   1.000
_cell.length_c   1.000
_cell.angle_alpha   90.00
_cell.angle_beta   90.00
_cell.angle_gamma   90.00
#
_symmetry.space_group_name_H-M   'P 1'
#
loop_
_entity.id
_entity.type
_entity.pdbx_description
1 polymer ?
#
loop_
_entity_poly.entity_id
_entity_poly.type
_entity_poly.pdbx_seq_one_letter_code
_entity_poly.pdbx_strand_id
1 'polypeptide(L)' 'MATTLDAAPLSAAAYQVPTLATQMHGHAVTMPDRVVMREKDFGVWREFTAAEGGDLVL' A
#
# COMPACT_ATOMS: atom_id res chain seq x y z
N MET A 1 -11.37 -35.16 -34.35
CA MET A 1 -11.18 -35.15 -32.88
C MET A 1 -10.88 -33.72 -32.48
N ALA A 2 -11.76 -33.08 -31.71
CA ALA A 2 -11.55 -31.73 -31.22
C ALA A 2 -10.83 -31.81 -29.88
N THR A 3 -9.60 -31.31 -29.81
CA THR A 3 -8.84 -31.13 -28.57
C THR A 3 -9.47 -30.00 -27.77
N THR A 4 -10.23 -30.35 -26.74
CA THR A 4 -10.61 -29.41 -25.68
C THR A 4 -9.35 -29.05 -24.92
N LEU A 5 -8.86 -27.83 -25.12
CA LEU A 5 -7.82 -27.24 -24.29
C LEU A 5 -8.45 -27.07 -22.89
N ASP A 6 -8.15 -28.00 -22.00
CA ASP A 6 -8.52 -27.91 -20.59
C ASP A 6 -7.76 -26.72 -20.02
N ALA A 7 -8.43 -25.57 -20.00
CA ALA A 7 -7.93 -24.37 -19.36
C ALA A 7 -7.94 -24.66 -17.86
N ALA A 8 -6.87 -25.29 -17.37
CA ALA A 8 -6.56 -25.31 -15.96
C ALA A 8 -6.74 -23.86 -15.48
N PRO A 9 -7.58 -23.59 -14.46
CA PRO A 9 -7.54 -22.28 -13.86
C PRO A 9 -6.10 -22.16 -13.40
N LEU A 10 -5.35 -21.27 -14.05
CA LEU A 10 -4.15 -20.70 -13.46
C LEU A 10 -4.69 -20.11 -12.17
N SER A 11 -4.63 -20.90 -11.10
CA SER A 11 -4.55 -20.38 -9.77
C SER A 11 -3.27 -19.57 -9.81
N ALA A 12 -3.42 -18.32 -10.26
CA ALA A 12 -2.60 -17.25 -9.79
C ALA A 12 -2.85 -17.28 -8.28
N ALA A 13 -2.15 -18.18 -7.58
CA ALA A 13 -1.70 -17.92 -6.24
C ALA A 13 -1.15 -16.51 -6.36
N ALA A 14 -1.98 -15.54 -5.93
CA ALA A 14 -1.73 -14.15 -6.16
C ALA A 14 -0.31 -13.95 -5.68
N TYR A 15 0.60 -13.71 -6.63
CA TYR A 15 2.01 -13.58 -6.30
C TYR A 15 2.04 -12.28 -5.51
N GLN A 16 1.91 -12.37 -4.19
CA GLN A 16 1.90 -11.22 -3.29
C GLN A 16 3.35 -10.79 -3.17
N VAL A 17 3.90 -10.28 -4.28
CA VAL A 17 5.12 -9.52 -4.24
C VAL A 17 4.79 -8.33 -3.35
N PRO A 18 5.45 -8.18 -2.19
CA PRO A 18 5.22 -7.03 -1.34
C PRO A 18 5.57 -5.78 -2.15
N THR A 19 4.55 -5.01 -2.51
CA THR A 19 4.77 -3.74 -3.19
C THR A 19 5.22 -2.72 -2.16
N LEU A 20 5.81 -1.62 -2.62
CA LEU A 20 6.14 -0.52 -1.73
C LEU A 20 4.89 -0.03 -0.99
N ALA A 21 3.74 0.01 -1.66
CA ALA A 21 2.46 0.42 -1.08
C ALA A 21 1.98 -0.55 0.02
N THR A 22 2.07 -1.87 -0.18
CA THR A 22 1.67 -2.84 0.86
C THR A 22 2.57 -2.76 2.08
N GLN A 23 3.87 -2.48 1.89
CA GLN A 23 4.81 -2.28 3.00
C GLN A 23 4.54 -0.97 3.75
N MET A 24 4.29 0.13 3.04
CA MET A 24 3.92 1.41 3.65
C MET A 24 2.62 1.31 4.45
N HIS A 25 1.61 0.62 3.92
CA HIS A 25 0.37 0.35 4.65
C HIS A 25 0.62 -0.44 5.94
N GLY A 26 1.44 -1.51 5.88
CA GLY A 26 1.83 -2.27 7.07
C GLY A 26 2.54 -1.42 8.13
N HIS A 27 3.38 -0.46 7.72
CA HIS A 27 4.03 0.48 8.63
C HIS A 27 3.04 1.47 9.26
N ALA A 28 2.09 2.00 8.48
CA ALA A 28 1.04 2.87 9.00
C ALA A 28 0.15 2.17 10.03
N VAL A 29 -0.20 0.90 9.81
CA VAL A 29 -0.99 0.10 10.76
C VAL A 29 -0.22 -0.21 12.05
N THR A 30 1.08 -0.48 11.96
CA THR A 30 1.90 -0.87 13.13
C THR A 30 2.38 0.31 13.96
N MET A 31 2.52 1.50 13.36
CA MET A 31 3.02 2.71 14.01
C MET A 31 2.21 3.95 13.60
N PRO A 32 0.90 4.01 13.91
CA PRO A 32 0.00 5.02 13.37
C PRO A 32 0.41 6.45 13.74
N ASP A 33 0.92 6.66 14.96
CA ASP A 33 1.27 7.99 15.49
C ASP A 33 2.64 8.49 15.03
N ARG A 34 3.40 7.69 14.28
CA ARG A 34 4.74 8.07 13.86
C ARG A 34 4.67 9.17 12.80
N VAL A 35 5.35 10.27 13.01
CA VAL A 35 5.46 11.35 12.00
C VAL A 35 6.23 10.82 10.79
N VAL A 36 5.58 10.85 9.61
CA VAL A 36 6.14 10.35 8.33
C VAL A 36 6.36 11.46 7.31
N MET A 37 5.68 12.60 7.46
CA MET A 37 5.80 13.72 6.55
C MET A 37 5.79 15.05 7.32
N ARG A 38 6.56 16.00 6.81
CA ARG A 38 6.55 17.39 7.24
C ARG A 38 6.34 18.27 6.04
N GLU A 39 5.23 18.98 6.02
CA GLU A 39 4.90 19.93 4.97
C GLU A 39 4.96 21.34 5.53
N LYS A 40 5.37 22.28 4.68
CA LYS A 40 5.30 23.71 4.99
C LYS A 40 4.13 24.31 4.22
N ASP A 41 3.10 24.72 4.95
CA ASP A 41 1.91 25.37 4.39
C ASP A 41 1.82 26.81 4.90
N PHE A 42 1.79 27.79 3.99
CA PHE A 42 1.78 29.25 4.28
C PHE A 42 2.76 29.73 5.39
N GLY A 43 3.92 29.08 5.53
CA GLY A 43 4.91 29.44 6.56
C GLY A 43 4.79 28.68 7.88
N VAL A 44 3.75 27.87 8.05
CA VAL A 44 3.56 26.97 9.19
C VAL A 44 4.10 25.59 8.84
N TRP A 45 4.84 24.98 9.76
CA TRP A 45 5.23 23.57 9.63
C TRP A 45 4.13 22.69 10.18
N ARG A 46 3.65 21.76 9.36
CA ARG A 46 2.69 20.74 9.75
C ARG A 46 3.34 19.37 9.67
N GLU A 47 3.15 18.59 10.72
CA GLU A 47 3.55 17.18 10.75
C GLU A 47 2.34 16.32 10.42
N PHE A 48 2.55 15.23 9.67
CA PHE A 48 1.55 14.22 9.42
C PHE A 48 2.03 12.89 9.98
N THR A 49 1.14 12.27 10.75
CA THR A 49 1.31 10.91 11.28
C THR A 49 1.19 9.87 10.17
N ALA A 50 1.63 8.64 10.42
CA ALA A 50 1.59 7.55 9.44
C ALA A 50 0.15 7.20 9.06
N ALA A 51 -0.80 7.33 9.99
CA ALA A 51 -2.22 7.20 9.72
C ALA A 51 -2.71 8.30 8.76
N GLU A 52 -2.47 9.58 9.07
CA GLU A 52 -2.90 10.71 8.23
C GLU A 52 -2.24 10.70 6.85
N GLY A 53 -0.96 10.33 6.77
CA GLY A 53 -0.24 10.19 5.51
C GLY A 53 -0.74 9.01 4.66
N GLY A 54 -1.18 7.93 5.30
CA GLY A 54 -1.80 6.78 4.64
C GLY A 54 -3.10 7.16 3.94
N ASP A 55 -3.99 7.87 4.64
CA ASP A 55 -5.29 8.32 4.12
C ASP A 55 -5.18 9.33 2.95
N LEU A 56 -4.02 10.00 2.82
CA LEU A 56 -3.76 10.95 1.73
C LEU A 56 -3.30 10.27 0.43
N VAL A 57 -2.72 9.07 0.51
CA VAL A 57 -1.96 8.44 -0.60
C VAL A 57 -2.62 7.16 -1.11
N LEU A 58 -3.33 6.42 -0.26
CA LEU A 58 -4.00 5.16 -0.57
C LEU A 58 -5.51 5.35 -0.73
#